data_AF-A0A2G2YQ68-F1
#
_entry.id   AF-A0A2G2YQ68-F1
#
_cell.length_a   1.000
_cell.length_b   1.000
_cell.length_c   1.000
_cell.angle_alpha   90.00
_cell.angle_beta   90.00
_cell.angle_gamma   90.00
#
_symmetry.space_group_name_H-M   'P 1'
#
loop_
_entity.id
_entity.type
_entity.pdbx_description
1 polymer ?
#
loop_
_entity_poly.entity_id
_entity_poly.type
_entity_poly.pdbx_seq_one_letter_code
_entity_poly.pdbx_strand_id
1 'polypeptide(L)'
;MKTVECNTATTMPMEVARVQSVASITNCMDTIPSEYIRSKNEQPAATTLHGVVLQVPVIDISDIDANEEKIVKAIAKASKEWGIFQVINHGIPDEVIGNLQKVGKEFFEQVPQEEKELIAKNPGSQSIEGYGTSLQKEVEGKKGWVDHLFHKIWPPSSINYRCWPKNPPSYRFCIYISLTFLFICKLKLKFYEENLTLRQIKIVNNNENLFMM
;
A
#
# COMPACT_ATOMS: atom_id res chain seq x y z
N MET A 1 -36.85 -41.68 30.44
CA MET A 1 -35.60 -40.89 30.42
C MET A 1 -34.81 -41.27 29.18
N LYS A 2 -34.81 -40.41 28.15
CA LYS A 2 -33.84 -40.46 27.06
C LYS A 2 -33.17 -39.09 27.05
N THR A 3 -31.87 -39.09 27.28
CA THR A 3 -30.99 -37.93 27.31
C THR A 3 -30.92 -37.30 25.93
N VAL A 4 -31.18 -36.00 25.85
CA VAL A 4 -30.96 -35.16 24.68
C VAL A 4 -29.49 -34.76 24.70
N GLU A 5 -28.71 -35.23 23.73
CA GLU A 5 -27.33 -34.79 23.53
C GLU A 5 -27.33 -33.38 22.96
N CYS A 6 -26.53 -32.50 23.59
CA CYS A 6 -26.40 -31.09 23.27
C CYS A 6 -25.56 -30.92 22.00
N ASN A 7 -26.15 -30.26 21.00
CA ASN A 7 -25.49 -29.92 19.74
C ASN A 7 -24.18 -29.17 19.97
N THR A 8 -23.13 -29.65 19.32
CA THR A 8 -21.85 -28.97 19.19
C THR A 8 -22.04 -27.60 18.53
N ALA A 9 -21.55 -26.56 19.20
CA ALA A 9 -21.52 -25.22 18.65
C ALA A 9 -20.58 -25.21 17.43
N THR A 10 -21.18 -25.19 16.24
CA THR A 10 -20.50 -24.79 15.00
C THR A 10 -19.95 -23.38 15.24
N THR A 11 -18.64 -23.29 15.48
CA THR A 11 -17.95 -22.01 15.57
C THR A 11 -17.95 -21.41 14.16
N MET A 12 -18.94 -20.57 13.89
CA MET A 12 -18.97 -19.75 12.68
C MET A 12 -17.68 -18.93 12.64
N PRO A 13 -16.92 -18.92 11.52
CA PRO A 13 -15.74 -18.09 11.44
C PRO A 13 -16.17 -16.64 11.65
N MET A 14 -15.59 -16.02 12.68
CA MET A 14 -15.81 -14.62 13.05
C MET A 14 -15.60 -13.77 11.80
N GLU A 15 -16.67 -13.14 11.32
CA GLU A 15 -16.63 -12.29 10.13
C GLU A 15 -15.59 -11.19 10.36
N VAL A 16 -14.58 -11.11 9.48
CA VAL A 16 -13.52 -10.12 9.61
C VAL A 16 -14.10 -8.76 9.22
N ALA A 17 -14.45 -7.96 10.23
CA ALA A 17 -14.96 -6.61 10.02
C ALA A 17 -13.91 -5.76 9.27
N ARG A 18 -14.35 -5.12 8.17
CA ARG A 18 -13.53 -4.19 7.38
C ARG A 18 -13.42 -2.85 8.08
N VAL A 19 -12.25 -2.22 8.00
CA VAL A 19 -11.99 -0.95 8.70
C VAL A 19 -12.91 0.16 8.17
N GLN A 20 -13.24 0.19 6.88
CA GLN A 20 -14.20 1.14 6.30
C GLN A 20 -15.60 1.00 6.93
N SER A 21 -16.03 -0.23 7.21
CA SER A 21 -17.29 -0.51 7.90
C SER A 21 -17.22 -0.10 9.37
N VAL A 22 -16.13 -0.45 10.07
CA VAL A 22 -15.91 -0.05 11.46
C VAL A 22 -15.89 1.47 11.59
N ALA A 23 -15.16 2.17 10.72
CA ALA A 23 -15.06 3.63 10.71
C ALA A 23 -16.43 4.30 10.55
N SER A 24 -17.27 3.75 9.67
CA SER A 24 -18.63 4.24 9.44
C SER A 24 -19.52 4.10 10.68
N ILE A 25 -19.37 3.01 11.44
CA ILE A 25 -20.09 2.78 12.69
C ILE A 25 -19.55 3.65 13.82
N THR A 26 -18.24 3.76 13.97
CA THR A 26 -17.60 4.48 15.09
C THR A 26 -17.68 5.99 14.94
N ASN A 27 -17.98 6.49 13.74
CA ASN A 27 -18.13 7.92 13.48
C ASN A 27 -19.19 8.59 14.36
N CYS A 28 -20.13 7.84 14.95
CA CYS A 28 -21.12 8.37 15.88
C CYS A 28 -20.77 8.20 17.37
N MET A 29 -19.62 7.60 17.71
CA MET A 29 -19.27 7.19 19.08
C MET A 29 -18.05 7.91 19.67
N ASP A 30 -17.44 8.87 18.95
CA ASP A 30 -16.20 9.59 19.33
C ASP A 30 -15.04 8.70 19.81
N THR A 31 -15.10 7.39 19.55
CA THR A 31 -14.18 6.38 20.06
C THR A 31 -14.02 5.27 19.03
N ILE A 32 -12.82 4.70 18.95
CA ILE A 32 -12.52 3.52 18.12
C ILE A 32 -12.35 2.28 18.98
N PRO A 33 -12.59 1.06 18.44
CA PRO A 33 -12.40 -0.17 19.17
C PRO A 33 -10.97 -0.34 19.69
N SER A 34 -10.85 -0.94 20.87
CA SER A 34 -9.58 -1.04 21.61
C SER A 34 -8.48 -1.81 20.87
N GLU A 35 -8.84 -2.70 19.94
CA GLU A 35 -7.88 -3.41 19.08
C GLU A 35 -7.13 -2.47 18.12
N TYR A 36 -7.65 -1.28 17.83
CA TYR A 36 -7.01 -0.29 16.97
C TYR A 36 -6.24 0.79 17.74
N ILE A 37 -6.42 0.86 19.06
CA ILE A 37 -5.69 1.80 19.91
C ILE A 37 -4.29 1.27 20.15
N ARG A 38 -3.27 1.97 19.64
CA ARG A 38 -1.85 1.61 19.83
C ARG A 38 -1.43 1.74 21.29
N SER A 39 -0.39 1.00 21.68
CA SER A 39 0.18 1.07 23.03
C SER A 39 0.70 2.49 23.32
N LYS A 40 0.79 2.89 24.60
CA LYS A 40 1.26 4.25 24.96
C LYS A 40 2.63 4.61 24.36
N ASN A 41 3.48 3.61 24.13
CA ASN A 41 4.83 3.79 23.59
C ASN A 41 4.85 3.98 22.05
N GLU A 42 3.76 3.60 21.37
CA GLU A 42 3.61 3.69 19.91
C GLU A 42 2.67 4.82 19.48
N GLN A 43 1.95 5.42 20.44
CA GLN A 43 1.13 6.59 20.17
C GLN A 43 2.03 7.78 19.78
N PRO A 44 1.52 8.72 18.96
CA PRO A 44 2.28 9.91 18.57
C PRO A 44 2.83 10.62 19.80
N ALA A 45 4.14 10.55 19.98
CA ALA A 45 4.87 11.31 20.98
C ALA A 45 5.45 12.57 20.35
N ALA A 46 5.75 13.58 21.16
CA ALA A 46 6.61 14.67 20.72
C ALA A 46 7.90 14.05 20.15
N THR A 47 8.27 14.46 18.92
CA THR A 47 9.51 13.99 18.29
C THR A 47 10.68 14.17 19.26
N THR A 48 11.53 13.16 19.38
CA THR A 48 12.76 13.28 20.18
C THR A 48 13.73 14.29 19.57
N LEU A 49 13.55 14.66 18.30
CA LEU A 49 14.35 15.64 17.60
C LEU A 49 13.78 17.07 17.77
N HIS A 50 14.50 17.90 18.51
CA HIS A 50 14.14 19.29 18.77
C HIS A 50 15.07 20.24 18.01
N GLY A 51 14.52 21.31 17.42
CA GLY A 51 15.30 22.39 16.78
C GLY A 51 15.82 22.13 15.36
N VAL A 52 15.62 20.94 14.80
CA VAL A 52 16.01 20.61 13.41
C VAL A 52 14.79 20.07 12.66
N VAL A 53 14.45 20.70 11.54
CA VAL A 53 13.45 20.17 10.59
C VAL A 53 14.17 19.24 9.63
N LEU A 54 14.04 17.94 9.85
CA LEU A 54 14.51 16.92 8.92
C LEU A 54 13.60 16.89 7.69
N GLN A 55 14.19 17.03 6.50
CA GLN A 55 13.49 16.90 5.23
C GLN A 55 13.98 15.67 4.47
N VAL A 56 13.05 14.82 4.04
CA VAL A 56 13.35 13.65 3.22
C VAL A 56 14.06 14.11 1.93
N PRO A 57 15.21 13.54 1.56
CA PRO A 57 15.96 13.94 0.37
C PRO A 57 15.08 13.91 -0.89
N VAL A 58 15.24 14.94 -1.73
CA VAL A 58 14.58 15.03 -3.04
C VAL A 58 15.65 14.89 -4.11
N ILE A 59 15.44 13.96 -5.05
CA ILE A 59 16.35 13.64 -6.13
C ILE A 59 15.67 13.97 -7.45
N ASP A 60 16.27 14.93 -8.16
CA ASP A 60 15.88 15.30 -9.51
C ASP A 60 16.56 14.39 -10.53
N ILE A 61 15.77 13.76 -11.39
CA ILE A 61 16.26 12.85 -12.44
C ILE A 61 15.93 13.35 -13.86
N SER A 62 15.68 14.64 -14.05
CA SER A 62 15.41 15.24 -15.37
C SER A 62 16.51 14.95 -16.39
N ASP A 63 17.78 15.08 -15.98
CA ASP A 63 18.96 14.99 -16.84
C ASP A 63 19.81 13.75 -16.54
N ILE A 64 19.15 12.61 -16.35
CA ILE A 64 19.85 11.38 -15.94
C ILE A 64 20.95 10.96 -16.91
N ASP A 65 20.75 11.17 -18.21
CA ASP A 65 21.72 10.81 -19.24
C ASP A 65 23.00 11.70 -19.20
N ALA A 66 22.89 12.94 -18.71
CA ALA A 66 24.02 13.87 -18.63
C ALA A 66 24.69 13.90 -17.24
N ASN A 67 23.93 13.56 -16.18
CA ASN A 67 24.34 13.67 -14.78
C ASN A 67 24.30 12.32 -14.04
N GLU A 68 24.33 11.22 -14.78
CA GLU A 68 24.32 9.84 -14.32
C GLU A 68 25.06 9.64 -12.99
N GLU A 69 26.39 9.84 -12.98
CA GLU A 69 27.23 9.59 -11.81
C GLU A 69 26.80 10.38 -10.56
N LYS A 70 26.34 11.63 -10.75
CA LYS A 70 25.88 12.50 -9.66
C LYS A 70 24.57 11.99 -9.07
N ILE A 71 23.64 11.55 -9.92
CA ILE A 71 22.34 11.01 -9.50
C ILE A 71 22.53 9.68 -8.75
N VAL A 72 23.40 8.79 -9.24
CA VAL A 72 23.75 7.55 -8.53
C VAL A 72 24.29 7.84 -7.14
N LYS A 73 25.25 8.76 -7.03
CA LYS A 73 25.84 9.15 -5.74
C LYS A 73 24.78 9.74 -4.79
N ALA A 74 23.84 10.52 -5.31
CA ALA A 74 22.74 11.07 -4.52
C ALA A 74 21.80 9.96 -4.01
N ILE A 75 21.42 9.01 -4.87
CA ILE A 75 20.58 7.86 -4.50
C ILE A 75 21.29 7.00 -3.45
N ALA A 76 22.57 6.67 -3.66
CA ALA A 76 23.35 5.87 -2.73
C ALA A 76 23.47 6.55 -1.35
N LYS A 77 23.74 7.86 -1.35
CA LYS A 77 23.83 8.65 -0.12
C LYS A 77 22.48 8.70 0.62
N ALA A 78 21.40 9.02 -0.08
CA ALA A 78 20.06 9.07 0.52
C ALA A 78 19.62 7.69 1.03
N SER A 79 19.90 6.62 0.28
CA SER A 79 19.62 5.24 0.70
C SER A 79 20.39 4.86 1.97
N LYS A 80 21.65 5.27 2.08
CA LYS A 80 22.50 4.98 3.25
C LYS A 80 22.13 5.81 4.48
N GLU A 81 21.88 7.10 4.30
CA GLU A 81 21.65 8.05 5.41
C GLU A 81 20.18 8.06 5.88
N TRP A 82 19.23 7.91 4.95
CA TRP A 82 17.80 8.02 5.23
C TRP A 82 17.03 6.71 5.04
N GLY A 83 17.46 5.86 4.11
CA GLY A 83 16.72 4.66 3.71
C GLY A 83 15.44 4.94 2.91
N ILE A 84 15.14 6.21 2.65
CA ILE A 84 14.02 6.71 1.83
C ILE A 84 14.41 8.03 1.16
N PHE A 85 13.88 8.28 -0.03
CA PHE A 85 14.00 9.54 -0.76
C PHE A 85 12.81 9.75 -1.69
N GLN A 86 12.62 10.99 -2.12
CA GLN A 86 11.63 11.41 -3.10
C GLN A 86 12.30 11.59 -4.46
N VAL A 87 11.66 11.11 -5.52
CA VAL A 87 12.12 11.34 -6.90
C VAL A 87 11.18 12.32 -7.59
N ILE A 88 11.74 13.35 -8.24
CA ILE A 88 11.01 14.32 -9.08
C ILE A 88 11.54 14.28 -10.52
N ASN A 89 10.79 14.85 -11.46
CA ASN A 89 11.10 14.82 -12.89
C ASN A 89 11.35 13.40 -13.44
N HIS A 90 10.61 12.42 -12.90
CA HIS A 90 10.75 11.00 -13.22
C HIS A 90 10.27 10.61 -14.63
N GLY A 91 9.68 11.54 -15.38
CA GLY A 91 9.17 11.31 -16.73
C GLY A 91 7.91 10.44 -16.79
N ILE A 92 7.21 10.26 -15.66
CA ILE A 92 5.89 9.63 -15.62
C ILE A 92 4.87 10.78 -15.76
N PRO A 93 4.00 10.77 -16.76
CA PRO A 93 3.01 11.83 -16.94
C PRO A 93 2.06 11.93 -15.74
N ASP A 94 1.71 13.16 -15.34
CA ASP A 94 0.80 13.43 -14.23
C ASP A 94 -0.56 12.75 -14.41
N GLU A 95 -1.05 12.69 -15.64
CA GLU A 95 -2.29 12.00 -16.00
C GLU A 95 -2.24 10.51 -15.64
N VAL A 96 -1.09 9.84 -15.78
CA VAL A 96 -0.96 8.41 -15.44
C VAL A 96 -1.11 8.19 -13.94
N ILE A 97 -0.45 9.03 -13.14
CA ILE A 97 -0.53 8.99 -11.67
C ILE A 97 -1.95 9.35 -11.22
N GLY A 98 -2.52 10.43 -11.76
CA GLY A 98 -3.87 10.88 -11.43
C GLY A 98 -4.95 9.84 -11.79
N ASN A 99 -4.83 9.19 -12.95
CA ASN A 99 -5.74 8.11 -13.34
C ASN A 99 -5.61 6.89 -12.42
N LEU A 100 -4.38 6.53 -12.00
CA LEU A 100 -4.17 5.44 -11.04
C LEU A 100 -4.81 5.73 -9.68
N GLN A 101 -4.61 6.95 -9.16
CA GLN A 101 -5.23 7.39 -7.91
C GLN A 101 -6.76 7.39 -8.02
N LYS A 102 -7.30 7.88 -9.15
CA LYS A 102 -8.73 7.91 -9.43
C LYS A 102 -9.35 6.51 -9.41
N VAL A 103 -8.80 5.54 -10.16
CA VAL A 103 -9.38 4.18 -10.19
C VAL A 103 -9.24 3.45 -8.86
N GLY A 104 -8.19 3.74 -8.08
CA GLY A 104 -8.05 3.24 -6.72
C GLY A 104 -9.13 3.81 -5.79
N LYS A 105 -9.36 5.12 -5.86
CA LYS A 105 -10.42 5.81 -5.10
C LYS A 105 -11.80 5.28 -5.47
N GLU A 106 -12.11 5.17 -6.76
CA GLU A 106 -13.36 4.60 -7.27
C GLU A 106 -13.58 3.18 -6.75
N PHE A 107 -12.55 2.35 -6.70
CA PHE A 107 -12.65 1.01 -6.12
C PHE A 107 -13.06 1.03 -4.64
N PHE A 108 -12.42 1.84 -3.79
CA PHE A 108 -12.73 1.82 -2.36
C PHE A 108 -14.05 2.55 -2.01
N GLU A 109 -14.39 3.62 -2.72
CA GLU A 109 -15.54 4.48 -2.41
C GLU A 109 -16.82 4.07 -3.12
N GLN A 110 -16.75 3.59 -4.37
CA GLN A 110 -17.93 3.39 -5.21
C GLN A 110 -18.29 1.92 -5.42
N VAL A 111 -17.32 1.00 -5.33
CA VAL A 111 -17.60 -0.43 -5.50
C VAL A 111 -18.26 -0.99 -4.22
N PRO A 112 -19.41 -1.68 -4.34
CA PRO A 112 -20.09 -2.29 -3.20
C PRO A 112 -19.21 -3.27 -2.42
N GLN A 113 -19.46 -3.38 -1.12
CA GLN A 113 -18.66 -4.25 -0.25
C GLN A 113 -18.70 -5.71 -0.72
N GLU A 114 -19.86 -6.19 -1.15
CA GLU A 114 -20.07 -7.56 -1.64
C GLU A 114 -19.18 -7.86 -2.85
N GLU A 115 -19.00 -6.88 -3.74
CA GLU A 115 -18.13 -7.04 -4.90
C GLU A 115 -16.64 -7.01 -4.50
N LYS A 116 -16.26 -6.16 -3.54
CA LYS A 116 -14.89 -6.16 -2.98
C LYS A 116 -14.57 -7.49 -2.31
N GLU A 117 -15.53 -8.14 -1.65
CA GLU A 117 -15.36 -9.45 -1.03
C GLU A 117 -15.14 -10.59 -2.04
N LEU A 118 -15.63 -10.48 -3.29
CA LEU A 118 -15.39 -11.52 -4.32
C LEU A 118 -13.90 -11.67 -4.67
N ILE A 119 -13.13 -10.61 -4.49
CA ILE A 119 -11.68 -10.59 -4.72
C ILE A 119 -10.88 -10.61 -3.41
N ALA A 120 -11.54 -10.83 -2.26
CA ALA A 120 -10.88 -10.86 -0.97
C ALA A 120 -9.91 -12.03 -0.84
N LYS A 121 -8.91 -11.83 0.02
CA LYS A 121 -7.99 -12.89 0.41
C LYS A 121 -8.76 -14.02 1.12
N ASN A 122 -8.66 -15.24 0.61
CA ASN A 122 -9.27 -16.40 1.26
C ASN A 122 -8.65 -16.63 2.65
N PRO A 123 -9.46 -16.90 3.69
CA PRO A 123 -8.95 -17.32 5.00
C PRO A 123 -8.03 -18.53 4.87
N GLY A 124 -6.87 -18.50 5.55
CA GLY A 124 -5.87 -19.57 5.49
C GLY A 124 -5.00 -19.60 4.24
N SER A 125 -5.25 -18.74 3.24
CA SER A 125 -4.36 -18.61 2.08
C SER A 125 -3.01 -18.03 2.49
N GLN A 126 -1.93 -18.65 2.01
CA GLN A 126 -0.57 -18.11 2.11
C GLN A 126 -0.33 -16.93 1.17
N SER A 127 -1.21 -16.71 0.18
CA SER A 127 -1.11 -15.55 -0.71
C SER A 127 -1.34 -14.24 0.04
N ILE A 128 -0.62 -13.19 -0.34
CA ILE A 128 -0.87 -11.82 0.14
C ILE A 128 -1.85 -11.05 -0.77
N GLU A 129 -2.26 -11.66 -1.88
CA GLU A 129 -3.10 -11.02 -2.90
C GLU A 129 -4.59 -11.07 -2.54
N GLY A 130 -5.31 -10.02 -2.91
CA GLY A 130 -6.73 -9.80 -2.70
C GLY A 130 -7.05 -8.58 -1.86
N TYR A 131 -8.34 -8.32 -1.72
CA TYR A 131 -8.88 -7.33 -0.79
C TYR A 131 -8.79 -7.83 0.66
N GLY A 132 -8.35 -6.97 1.58
CA GLY A 132 -7.91 -7.36 2.92
C GLY A 132 -7.93 -6.19 3.91
N THR A 133 -7.86 -6.52 5.21
CA THR A 133 -7.73 -5.51 6.30
C THR A 133 -6.54 -5.80 7.23
N SER A 134 -5.83 -6.91 7.00
CA SER A 134 -4.67 -7.33 7.79
C SER A 134 -3.52 -7.76 6.88
N LEU A 135 -2.40 -7.02 6.90
CA LEU A 135 -1.19 -7.34 6.13
C LEU A 135 -0.13 -8.08 6.93
N GLN A 136 -0.06 -7.79 8.22
CA GLN A 136 0.90 -8.37 9.14
C GLN A 136 0.16 -8.99 10.31
N LYS A 137 0.80 -9.96 10.98
CA LYS A 137 0.36 -10.40 12.30
C LYS A 137 0.74 -9.30 13.28
N GLU A 138 -0.23 -8.46 13.60
CA GLU A 138 -0.09 -7.44 14.62
C GLU A 138 0.13 -8.11 16.00
N VAL A 139 0.98 -7.50 16.81
CA VAL A 139 1.38 -8.01 18.12
C VAL A 139 0.24 -7.77 19.12
N GLU A 140 0.09 -8.64 20.12
CA GLU A 140 -0.91 -8.48 21.21
C GLU A 140 -2.37 -8.36 20.74
N GLY A 141 -2.71 -8.91 19.57
CA GLY A 141 -4.08 -8.89 19.04
C GLY A 141 -4.54 -7.51 18.56
N LYS A 142 -3.61 -6.56 18.37
CA LYS A 142 -3.89 -5.26 17.75
C LYS A 142 -4.25 -5.42 16.27
N LYS A 143 -4.83 -4.38 15.67
CA LYS A 143 -5.18 -4.33 14.25
C LYS A 143 -4.76 -3.00 13.65
N GLY A 144 -4.32 -3.03 12.40
CA GLY A 144 -4.09 -1.83 11.60
C GLY A 144 -5.41 -1.15 11.23
N TRP A 145 -5.45 0.18 11.24
CA TRP A 145 -6.59 0.96 10.75
C TRP A 145 -6.49 1.14 9.23
N VAL A 146 -6.57 0.04 8.47
CA VAL A 146 -6.39 0.05 7.02
C VAL A 146 -7.13 -1.10 6.35
N ASP A 147 -7.89 -0.78 5.30
CA ASP A 147 -8.27 -1.73 4.27
C ASP A 147 -7.34 -1.57 3.07
N HIS A 148 -7.06 -2.68 2.37
CA HIS A 148 -6.09 -2.71 1.29
C HIS A 148 -6.53 -3.66 0.17
N LEU A 149 -5.92 -3.47 -0.99
CA LEU A 149 -5.97 -4.37 -2.11
C LEU A 149 -4.54 -4.61 -2.61
N PHE A 150 -4.05 -5.84 -2.49
CA PHE A 150 -2.76 -6.23 -3.07
C PHE A 150 -2.98 -7.19 -4.22
N HIS A 151 -2.27 -6.99 -5.31
CA HIS A 151 -2.19 -7.96 -6.40
C HIS A 151 -0.85 -7.83 -7.10
N LYS A 152 -0.34 -8.94 -7.61
CA LYS A 152 0.88 -8.91 -8.40
C LYS A 152 0.58 -8.34 -9.78
N ILE A 153 1.43 -7.42 -10.19
CA ILE A 153 1.39 -6.79 -11.52
C ILE A 153 2.53 -7.26 -12.43
N TRP A 154 3.54 -7.96 -11.89
CA TRP A 154 4.69 -8.48 -12.62
C TRP A 154 5.37 -9.64 -11.83
N PRO A 155 5.98 -10.64 -12.51
CA PRO A 155 5.96 -10.91 -13.95
C PRO A 155 4.57 -11.38 -14.44
N PRO A 156 4.27 -11.32 -15.75
CA PRO A 156 2.95 -11.68 -16.28
C PRO A 156 2.52 -13.11 -15.93
N SER A 157 3.48 -14.03 -15.84
CA SER A 157 3.26 -15.42 -15.43
C SER A 157 2.80 -15.60 -13.99
N SER A 158 2.99 -14.60 -13.13
CA SER A 158 2.62 -14.61 -11.72
C SER A 158 1.37 -13.78 -11.40
N ILE A 159 0.74 -13.17 -12.41
CA ILE A 159 -0.46 -12.34 -12.21
C ILE A 159 -1.66 -13.24 -11.94
N ASN A 160 -2.29 -13.05 -10.78
CA ASN A 160 -3.54 -13.72 -10.44
C ASN A 160 -4.74 -12.79 -10.70
N TYR A 161 -5.33 -12.88 -11.90
CA TYR A 161 -6.48 -12.06 -12.30
C TYR A 161 -7.75 -12.27 -11.48
N ARG A 162 -7.83 -13.32 -10.66
CA ARG A 162 -8.93 -13.52 -9.71
C ARG A 162 -8.96 -12.40 -8.66
N CYS A 163 -7.80 -11.90 -8.25
CA CYS A 163 -7.66 -10.88 -7.22
C CYS A 163 -7.73 -9.45 -7.78
N TRP A 164 -7.98 -9.28 -9.07
CA TRP A 164 -8.01 -7.97 -9.73
C TRP A 164 -9.45 -7.44 -9.82
N PRO A 165 -9.69 -6.16 -9.47
CA PRO A 165 -10.98 -5.53 -9.65
C PRO A 165 -11.49 -5.64 -11.10
N LYS A 166 -12.82 -5.79 -11.21
CA LYS A 166 -13.56 -5.65 -12.47
C LYS A 166 -14.12 -4.25 -12.61
N ASN A 167 -14.51 -3.65 -11.49
CA ASN A 167 -14.95 -2.27 -11.39
C ASN A 167 -13.93 -1.43 -10.61
N PRO A 168 -13.61 -0.21 -11.07
CA PRO A 168 -14.04 0.38 -12.34
C PRO A 168 -13.43 -0.36 -13.55
N PRO A 169 -14.09 -0.41 -14.73
CA PRO A 169 -13.58 -1.11 -15.92
C PRO A 169 -12.20 -0.63 -16.39
N SER A 170 -11.87 0.64 -16.11
CA SER A 170 -10.58 1.25 -16.39
C SER A 170 -9.44 0.79 -15.48
N TYR A 171 -9.74 0.16 -14.33
CA TYR A 171 -8.75 -0.18 -13.30
C TYR A 171 -7.54 -0.93 -13.88
N ARG A 172 -7.80 -2.01 -14.63
CA ARG A 172 -6.73 -2.86 -15.18
C ARG A 172 -5.87 -2.10 -16.18
N PHE A 173 -6.49 -1.31 -17.04
CA PHE A 173 -5.81 -0.51 -18.05
C PHE A 173 -4.90 0.54 -17.41
N CYS A 174 -5.39 1.26 -16.40
CA CYS A 174 -4.60 2.25 -15.66
C CYS A 174 -3.39 1.59 -14.97
N ILE A 175 -3.55 0.38 -14.41
CA ILE A 175 -2.44 -0.38 -13.81
C ILE A 175 -1.39 -0.74 -14.86
N TYR A 176 -1.77 -1.21 -16.05
CA TYR A 176 -0.81 -1.56 -17.11
C TYR A 176 -0.05 -0.35 -17.63
N ILE A 177 -0.73 0.77 -17.87
CA ILE A 177 -0.06 2.02 -18.26
C ILE A 177 0.93 2.43 -17.17
N SER A 178 0.48 2.47 -15.91
CA SER A 178 1.32 2.83 -14.78
C SER A 178 2.56 1.92 -14.69
N LEU A 179 2.39 0.61 -14.85
CA LEU A 179 3.49 -0.36 -14.85
C LEU A 179 4.51 -0.07 -15.97
N THR A 180 4.05 0.35 -17.15
CA THR A 180 4.92 0.67 -18.29
C THR A 180 5.81 1.86 -17.96
N PHE A 181 5.23 2.94 -17.44
CA PHE A 181 5.98 4.12 -17.02
C PHE A 181 6.89 3.86 -15.82
N LEU A 182 6.45 3.03 -14.88
CA LEU A 182 7.26 2.57 -13.76
C LEU A 182 8.44 1.72 -14.21
N PHE A 183 8.25 0.87 -15.23
CA PHE A 183 9.34 0.09 -15.78
C PHE A 183 10.36 0.98 -16.50
N ILE A 184 9.92 2.00 -17.25
CA ILE A 184 10.81 2.99 -17.86
C ILE A 184 11.57 3.78 -16.79
N CYS A 185 10.88 4.27 -15.76
CA CYS A 185 11.49 4.98 -14.63
C CYS A 185 12.48 4.07 -13.88
N LYS A 186 12.11 2.81 -13.61
CA LYS A 186 13.00 1.82 -13.01
C LYS A 186 14.18 1.50 -13.91
N LEU A 187 14.03 1.34 -15.23
CA LEU A 187 15.15 1.10 -16.14
C LEU A 187 16.15 2.27 -16.09
N LYS A 188 15.65 3.51 -16.04
CA LYS A 188 16.48 4.69 -15.82
C LYS A 188 17.24 4.63 -14.49
N LEU A 189 16.64 4.07 -13.43
CA LEU A 189 17.27 3.96 -12.10
C LEU A 189 18.13 2.69 -11.90
N LYS A 190 17.79 1.59 -12.58
CA LYS A 190 18.34 0.24 -12.39
C LYS A 190 19.71 0.05 -13.02
N PHE A 191 20.14 0.97 -13.88
CA PHE A 191 21.53 1.05 -14.32
C PHE A 191 22.50 1.30 -13.15
N TYR A 192 21.98 1.60 -11.94
CA TYR A 192 22.75 2.09 -10.80
C TYR A 192 22.65 1.23 -9.54
N GLU A 193 21.99 0.07 -9.64
CA GLU A 193 21.65 -0.82 -8.53
C GLU A 193 22.71 -1.87 -8.17
N GLU A 194 23.87 -1.93 -8.85
CA GLU A 194 24.81 -3.06 -8.67
C GLU A 194 25.36 -3.22 -7.24
N ASN A 195 25.11 -2.32 -6.28
CA ASN A 195 25.60 -2.46 -4.90
C ASN A 195 24.64 -2.01 -3.78
N LEU A 196 23.35 -1.77 -4.03
CA LEU A 196 22.44 -1.25 -3.00
C LEU A 196 21.30 -2.21 -2.70
N THR A 197 21.21 -2.66 -1.44
CA THR A 197 19.99 -3.24 -0.88
C THR A 197 18.92 -2.16 -0.90
N LEU A 198 18.11 -2.12 -1.96
CA LEU A 198 17.06 -1.12 -2.14
C LEU A 198 16.17 -1.05 -0.89
N ARG A 199 16.19 0.11 -0.23
CA ARG A 199 15.19 0.52 0.75
C ARG A 199 14.29 1.58 0.09
N GLN A 200 13.02 1.55 0.49
CA GLN A 200 11.82 2.20 -0.07
C GLN A 200 12.06 3.45 -0.95
N ILE A 201 11.57 3.41 -2.20
CA ILE A 201 11.55 4.55 -3.12
C ILE A 201 10.15 5.19 -3.08
N LYS A 202 10.08 6.49 -2.80
CA LYS A 202 8.82 7.25 -2.90
C LYS A 202 8.84 8.09 -4.17
N ILE A 203 7.87 7.86 -5.07
CA ILE A 203 7.70 8.69 -6.26
C ILE A 203 6.71 9.79 -5.90
N VAL A 204 7.13 11.04 -6.04
CA VAL A 204 6.32 12.19 -5.62
C VAL A 204 6.01 13.04 -6.83
N ASN A 205 4.72 13.33 -7.02
CA ASN A 205 4.29 14.31 -7.99
C ASN A 205 4.06 15.67 -7.31
N ASN A 206 4.13 16.75 -8.08
CA ASN A 206 4.11 18.15 -7.63
C ASN A 206 2.87 18.58 -6.83
N ASN A 207 1.90 17.70 -6.54
CA ASN A 207 0.83 17.98 -5.58
C ASN A 207 0.28 16.77 -4.79
N GLU A 208 0.70 15.52 -5.04
CA GLU A 208 0.20 14.36 -4.27
C GLU A 208 1.23 13.22 -4.16
N ASN A 209 1.21 12.56 -2.99
CA ASN A 209 2.13 11.49 -2.62
C ASN A 209 1.66 10.14 -3.17
N LEU A 210 2.43 9.52 -4.08
CA LEU A 210 2.27 8.11 -4.41
C LEU A 210 3.25 7.28 -3.57
N PHE A 211 2.74 6.56 -2.57
CA PHE A 211 3.49 5.50 -1.90
C PHE A 211 3.36 4.24 -2.75
N MET A 212 4.44 3.83 -3.41
CA MET A 212 4.55 2.47 -3.92
C MET A 212 5.28 1.63 -2.87
N MET A 213 4.59 0.61 -2.37
CA MET A 213 5.17 -0.41 -1.49
C MET A 213 5.54 -1.64 -2.30
#